data_AF-A0A5C5RP38-F1
#
_entry.id   AF-A0A5C5RP38-F1
#
_cell.length_a   1.000
_cell.length_b   1.000
_cell.length_c   1.000
_cell.angle_alpha   90.00
_cell.angle_beta   90.00
_cell.angle_gamma   90.00
#
_symmetry.space_group_name_H-M   'P 1'
#
loop_
_entity.id
_entity.type
_entity.pdbx_description
1 polymer ?
#
loop_
_entity_poly.entity_id
_entity_poly.type
_entity_poly.pdbx_seq_one_letter_code
_entity_poly.pdbx_strand_id
1 'polypeptide(L)'
;SGRKAELQALTEEAITRLRMTGEPQRLVPMNPFERKVCHDVVSAAGLVSESEGAEPNRRVVILAAGSQESDDQEVEVSEETSTVETDVAGAEAQGDGTQVADTEGTQDVDVQE
;
A
#
# COMPACT_ATOMS: atom_id res chain seq x y z
N SER A 1 -13.79 19.46 12.76
CA SER A 1 -13.04 18.72 11.74
C SER A 1 -13.76 18.81 10.39
N GLY A 2 -13.63 19.91 9.65
CA GLY A 2 -14.37 20.17 8.39
C GLY A 2 -13.55 20.07 7.10
N ARG A 3 -12.22 20.12 7.22
CA ARG A 3 -11.31 20.23 6.06
C ARG A 3 -11.37 19.05 5.08
N LYS A 4 -11.61 17.83 5.58
CA LYS A 4 -11.79 16.64 4.71
C LYS A 4 -13.05 16.78 3.82
N ALA A 5 -14.16 17.25 4.39
CA ALA A 5 -15.41 17.39 3.64
C ALA A 5 -15.30 18.48 2.56
N GLU A 6 -14.61 19.58 2.86
CA GLU A 6 -14.33 20.63 1.88
C GLU A 6 -13.50 20.12 0.70
N LEU A 7 -12.48 19.29 0.98
CA LEU A 7 -11.64 18.66 -0.04
C LEU A 7 -12.41 17.67 -0.92
N GLN A 8 -13.30 16.88 -0.31
CA GLN A 8 -14.17 15.96 -1.03
C GLN A 8 -15.07 16.73 -2.00
N ALA A 9 -15.78 17.76 -1.51
CA ALA A 9 -16.65 18.58 -2.34
C ALA A 9 -15.90 19.25 -3.50
N LEU A 10 -14.69 19.80 -3.25
CA LEU A 10 -13.82 20.35 -4.29
C LEU A 10 -13.43 19.31 -5.34
N THR A 11 -13.13 18.09 -4.90
CA THR A 11 -12.73 16.98 -5.79
C THR A 11 -13.91 16.50 -6.63
N GLU A 12 -15.10 16.35 -6.02
CA GLU A 12 -16.34 15.98 -6.72
C GLU A 12 -16.75 17.01 -7.77
N GLU A 13 -16.59 18.30 -7.48
CA GLU A 13 -16.82 19.36 -8.45
C GLU A 13 -15.83 19.26 -9.63
N ALA A 14 -14.55 19.05 -9.35
CA ALA A 14 -13.52 18.86 -10.37
C ALA A 14 -13.80 17.61 -11.24
N ILE A 15 -14.22 16.50 -10.63
CA ILE A 15 -14.64 15.28 -11.34
C ILE A 15 -15.83 15.58 -12.26
N THR A 16 -16.83 16.31 -11.78
CA THR A 16 -18.00 16.68 -12.59
C THR A 16 -17.59 17.54 -13.79
N ARG A 17 -16.71 18.52 -13.58
CA ARG A 17 -16.16 19.36 -14.66
C ARG A 17 -15.36 18.55 -15.67
N LEU A 18 -14.52 17.62 -15.22
CA LEU A 18 -13.78 16.68 -16.08
C LEU A 18 -14.75 15.87 -16.95
N ARG A 19 -15.83 15.34 -16.37
CA ARG A 19 -16.83 14.54 -17.11
C ARG A 19 -17.59 15.37 -18.14
N MET A 20 -17.82 16.66 -17.88
CA MET A 20 -18.50 17.57 -18.82
C MET A 20 -17.59 18.10 -19.93
N THR A 21 -16.35 18.46 -19.59
CA THR A 21 -15.38 19.10 -20.52
C THR A 21 -14.50 18.08 -21.24
N GLY A 22 -14.23 16.94 -20.61
CA GLY A 22 -13.21 15.98 -21.02
C GLY A 22 -11.77 16.43 -20.71
N GLU A 23 -11.58 17.59 -20.05
CA GLU A 23 -10.25 18.16 -19.84
C GLU A 23 -9.70 17.85 -18.44
N PRO A 24 -8.42 17.43 -18.34
CA PRO A 24 -7.80 17.07 -17.08
C PRO A 24 -7.83 18.22 -16.06
N GLN A 25 -8.25 17.92 -14.83
CA GLN A 25 -8.41 18.93 -13.79
C GLN A 25 -7.25 18.90 -12.79
N ARG A 26 -6.51 20.00 -12.72
CA ARG A 26 -5.43 20.22 -11.76
C ARG A 26 -5.97 20.87 -10.49
N LEU A 27 -5.80 20.19 -9.36
CA LEU A 27 -6.15 20.73 -8.04
C LEU A 27 -5.01 21.61 -7.51
N VAL A 28 -5.30 22.36 -6.44
CA VAL A 28 -4.29 23.15 -5.74
C VAL A 28 -3.25 22.24 -5.06
N PRO A 29 -1.98 22.68 -4.91
CA PRO A 29 -0.98 21.91 -4.18
C PRO A 29 -1.38 21.79 -2.70
N MET A 30 -1.26 20.59 -2.15
CA MET A 30 -1.82 20.24 -0.85
C MET A 30 -0.94 19.27 -0.07
N ASN A 31 -1.16 19.17 1.25
CA ASN A 31 -0.46 18.27 2.16
C ASN A 31 -0.71 16.78 1.82
N PRO A 32 0.15 15.85 2.28
CA PRO A 32 0.02 14.42 2.00
C PRO A 32 -1.35 13.82 2.34
N PHE A 33 -1.94 14.22 3.47
CA PHE A 33 -3.28 13.80 3.89
C PHE A 33 -4.36 14.19 2.88
N GLU A 34 -4.28 15.39 2.35
CA GLU A 34 -5.27 15.94 1.42
C GLU A 34 -5.18 15.20 0.08
N ARG A 35 -3.95 14.91 -0.39
CA ARG A 35 -3.71 14.10 -1.60
C ARG A 35 -4.32 12.70 -1.48
N LYS A 36 -4.23 12.07 -0.30
CA LYS A 36 -4.85 10.75 -0.05
C LYS A 36 -6.37 10.81 -0.11
N VAL A 37 -6.98 11.86 0.44
CA VAL A 37 -8.45 12.05 0.38
C VAL A 37 -8.91 12.24 -1.06
N CYS A 38 -8.25 13.11 -1.83
CA CYS A 38 -8.61 13.32 -3.23
C CYS A 38 -8.45 12.04 -4.05
N HIS A 39 -7.37 11.29 -3.84
CA HIS A 39 -7.14 10.02 -4.52
C HIS A 39 -8.25 8.99 -4.22
N ASP A 40 -8.67 8.88 -2.97
CA ASP A 40 -9.76 7.99 -2.54
C ASP A 40 -11.08 8.31 -3.25
N VAL A 41 -11.43 9.60 -3.34
CA VAL A 41 -12.64 10.08 -4.05
C VAL A 41 -12.56 9.84 -5.56
N VAL A 42 -11.39 10.11 -6.16
CA VAL A 42 -11.16 9.92 -7.60
C VAL A 42 -11.24 8.43 -7.96
N SER A 43 -10.65 7.57 -7.13
CA SER A 43 -10.71 6.11 -7.30
C SER A 43 -12.15 5.61 -7.14
N ALA A 44 -12.91 6.14 -6.18
CA ALA A 44 -14.33 5.80 -6.01
C ALA A 44 -15.19 6.24 -7.22
N ALA A 45 -14.80 7.30 -7.92
CA ALA A 45 -15.47 7.77 -9.14
C ALA A 45 -15.06 7.01 -10.41
N GLY A 46 -14.10 6.07 -10.33
CA GLY A 46 -13.56 5.33 -11.47
C GLY A 46 -12.68 6.18 -12.39
N LEU A 47 -12.00 7.18 -11.83
CA LEU A 47 -11.10 8.08 -12.54
C LEU A 47 -9.66 7.85 -12.08
N VAL A 48 -8.70 8.42 -12.81
CA VAL A 48 -7.28 8.29 -12.49
C VAL A 48 -6.78 9.61 -11.90
N SER A 49 -5.94 9.53 -10.87
CA SER A 49 -5.25 10.71 -10.34
C SER A 49 -3.74 10.50 -10.32
N GLU A 50 -3.01 11.50 -10.81
CA GLU A 50 -1.56 11.56 -10.72
C GLU A 50 -1.12 12.67 -9.79
N SER A 51 -0.05 12.41 -9.05
CA SER A 51 0.54 13.41 -8.15
C SER A 51 1.81 13.97 -8.78
N GLU A 52 1.68 15.10 -9.46
CA GLU A 52 2.78 15.77 -10.14
C GLU A 52 3.41 16.86 -9.25
N GLY A 53 4.73 16.99 -9.31
CA GLY A 53 5.50 18.03 -8.62
C GLY A 53 6.33 17.53 -7.43
N ALA A 54 7.25 18.38 -6.98
CA ALA A 54 8.12 18.18 -5.82
C ALA A 54 7.59 18.94 -4.60
N GLU A 55 7.88 18.45 -3.40
CA GLU A 55 7.52 19.15 -2.17
C GLU A 55 8.19 20.54 -2.11
N PRO A 56 7.46 21.60 -1.71
CA PRO A 56 6.11 21.66 -1.13
C PRO A 56 4.96 21.94 -2.13
N ASN A 57 5.25 22.04 -3.43
CA ASN A 57 4.26 22.42 -4.46
C ASN A 57 3.62 21.22 -5.16
N ARG A 58 3.57 20.07 -4.48
CA ARG A 58 3.03 18.83 -5.06
C ARG A 58 1.51 18.94 -5.18
N ARG A 59 1.00 18.71 -6.39
CA ARG A 59 -0.41 18.84 -6.76
C ARG A 59 -1.00 17.53 -7.25
N VAL A 60 -2.32 17.40 -7.17
CA VAL A 60 -3.05 16.26 -7.73
C VAL A 60 -3.70 16.68 -9.05
N VAL A 61 -3.50 15.87 -10.08
CA VAL A 61 -4.11 16.04 -11.40
C VAL A 61 -5.07 14.89 -11.61
N ILE A 62 -6.33 15.20 -11.91
CA ILE A 62 -7.38 14.22 -12.20
C ILE A 62 -7.45 14.04 -13.72
N LEU A 63 -7.26 12.81 -14.16
CA LEU A 63 -7.25 12.38 -15.56
C LEU A 63 -8.49 11.51 -15.83
N ALA A 64 -9.04 11.62 -17.03
CA ALA A 64 -10.10 10.73 -17.48
C ALA A 64 -9.52 9.32 -17.71
N ALA A 65 -10.22 8.27 -17.25
CA ALA A 65 -9.76 6.88 -17.34
C ALA A 65 -9.60 6.35 -18.78
N GLY A 66 -10.01 7.11 -19.80
CA GLY A 66 -9.93 6.71 -21.21
C GLY A 66 -8.52 6.77 -21.82
N SER A 67 -7.45 6.80 -21.03
CA SER A 67 -6.08 6.92 -21.57
C SER A 67 -5.05 5.93 -21.01
N GLN A 68 -5.26 5.28 -19.85
CA GLN A 68 -4.39 4.18 -19.43
C GLN A 68 -5.19 3.16 -18.60
N GLU A 69 -5.19 1.93 -19.09
CA GLU A 69 -5.43 0.71 -18.33
C GLU A 69 -4.63 0.80 -17.02
N SER A 70 -5.32 1.03 -15.90
CA SER A 70 -4.68 1.01 -14.58
C SER A 70 -4.79 -0.42 -14.07
N ASP A 71 -3.74 -1.15 -14.40
CA ASP A 71 -3.15 -2.30 -13.72
C ASP A 71 -3.14 -2.11 -12.18
N ASP A 72 -3.42 -3.21 -11.47
CA ASP A 72 -3.25 -3.45 -10.02
C ASP A 72 -4.28 -2.85 -9.02
N GLN A 73 -5.40 -3.56 -8.85
CA GLN A 73 -5.88 -3.91 -7.50
C GLN A 73 -6.47 -5.32 -7.51
N GLU A 74 -5.61 -6.32 -7.69
CA GLU A 74 -5.82 -7.62 -7.06
C GLU A 74 -5.21 -7.52 -5.66
N VAL A 75 -6.01 -7.11 -4.68
CA VAL A 75 -5.74 -7.50 -3.30
C VAL A 75 -6.73 -8.60 -2.93
N GLU A 76 -6.38 -9.81 -3.33
CA GLU A 76 -6.79 -11.00 -2.59
C GLU A 76 -6.14 -10.91 -1.20
N VAL A 77 -6.77 -10.20 -0.26
CA VAL A 77 -6.53 -10.49 1.15
C VAL A 77 -7.32 -11.74 1.46
N SER A 78 -6.58 -12.85 1.35
CA SER A 78 -6.98 -14.19 1.69
C SER A 78 -7.73 -14.20 3.03
N GLU A 79 -8.95 -14.74 2.99
CA GLU A 79 -9.53 -15.46 4.10
C GLU A 79 -8.53 -16.54 4.54
N GLU A 80 -8.29 -16.73 5.86
CA GLU A 80 -8.27 -18.04 6.55
C GLU A 80 -7.62 -17.98 7.96
N THR A 81 -8.47 -18.27 8.97
CA THR A 81 -8.19 -18.89 10.28
C THR A 81 -7.21 -18.25 11.26
N SER A 82 -7.75 -17.48 12.22
CA SER A 82 -7.18 -17.42 13.56
C SER A 82 -7.62 -18.66 14.33
N THR A 83 -6.87 -19.75 14.25
CA THR A 83 -7.05 -20.95 15.06
C THR A 83 -6.71 -20.63 16.52
N VAL A 84 -7.67 -20.83 17.41
CA VAL A 84 -7.46 -20.82 18.87
C VAL A 84 -6.71 -22.10 19.23
N GLU A 85 -5.51 -21.99 19.78
CA GLU A 85 -4.87 -23.13 20.45
C GLU A 85 -5.12 -23.06 21.95
N THR A 86 -5.68 -24.15 22.44
CA THR A 86 -6.14 -24.37 23.79
C THR A 86 -5.28 -25.45 24.40
N ASP A 87 -4.90 -25.23 25.66
CA ASP A 87 -4.56 -26.20 26.70
C ASP A 87 -3.27 -27.05 26.58
N VAL A 88 -2.42 -26.83 27.59
CA VAL A 88 -1.23 -27.59 27.92
C VAL A 88 -1.61 -28.82 28.74
N ALA A 89 -1.54 -30.01 28.14
CA ALA A 89 -1.61 -31.25 28.91
C ALA A 89 -0.91 -32.43 28.19
N GLY A 90 0.27 -32.79 28.71
CA GLY A 90 0.55 -34.18 29.07
C GLY A 90 1.21 -35.11 28.05
N ALA A 91 2.32 -35.68 28.52
CA ALA A 91 2.61 -37.12 28.54
C ALA A 91 3.50 -37.76 27.45
N GLU A 92 4.74 -38.02 27.87
CA GLU A 92 5.50 -39.28 27.82
C GLU A 92 6.11 -39.86 26.51
N ALA A 93 7.41 -40.19 26.67
CA ALA A 93 8.15 -41.38 26.17
C ALA A 93 8.55 -41.46 24.67
N GLN A 94 9.66 -42.07 24.23
CA GLN A 94 10.91 -42.61 24.80
C GLN A 94 11.73 -43.20 23.62
N GLY A 95 13.06 -43.04 23.61
CA GLY A 95 14.03 -43.80 22.79
C GLY A 95 14.12 -43.41 21.32
N ASP A 96 15.19 -43.61 20.56
CA ASP A 96 16.47 -44.32 20.72
C ASP A 96 17.35 -43.92 19.51
N GLY A 97 18.68 -43.89 19.66
CA GLY A 97 19.61 -44.00 18.53
C GLY A 97 20.65 -42.89 18.32
N THR A 98 21.80 -43.02 19.02
CA THR A 98 23.15 -43.30 18.44
C THR A 98 23.48 -42.68 17.06
N GLN A 99 24.61 -42.04 16.74
CA GLN A 99 25.90 -41.66 17.37
C GLN A 99 26.77 -41.00 16.24
N VAL A 100 27.80 -40.25 16.64
CA VAL A 100 29.03 -39.80 15.90
C VAL A 100 28.83 -38.91 14.65
N ALA A 101 29.70 -37.94 14.31
CA ALA A 101 31.13 -37.81 14.59
C ALA A 101 31.61 -36.35 14.60
N ASP A 102 32.62 -36.10 15.42
CA ASP A 102 33.55 -34.97 15.39
C ASP A 102 34.08 -34.68 13.97
N THR A 103 34.14 -33.40 13.60
CA THR A 103 35.23 -32.90 12.77
C THR A 103 35.57 -31.47 13.17
N GLU A 104 36.77 -31.34 13.73
CA GLU A 104 37.47 -30.11 14.00
C GLU A 104 37.75 -29.36 12.70
N GLY A 105 37.59 -28.04 12.71
CA GLY A 105 37.83 -27.20 11.54
C GLY A 105 37.99 -25.74 11.92
N THR A 106 38.98 -25.43 12.76
CA THR A 106 39.54 -24.08 12.86
C THR A 106 40.10 -23.69 11.49
N GLN A 107 39.76 -22.50 10.99
CA GLN A 107 40.71 -21.66 10.28
C GLN A 107 40.22 -20.21 10.20
N ASP A 108 40.89 -19.43 11.05
CA ASP A 108 41.16 -18.01 10.98
C ASP A 108 41.83 -17.65 9.63
N VAL A 109 41.32 -16.61 8.96
CA VAL A 109 42.14 -15.76 8.10
C VAL A 109 41.56 -14.35 8.06
N ASP A 110 42.17 -13.50 8.90
CA ASP A 110 42.19 -12.04 8.79
C ASP A 110 42.94 -11.65 7.50
N VAL A 111 42.34 -10.84 6.63
CA VAL A 111 43.12 -10.06 5.66
C VAL A 111 42.52 -8.66 5.52
N GLN A 112 43.25 -7.70 6.08
CA GLN A 112 43.09 -6.26 5.85
C GLN A 112 43.93 -5.86 4.63
N GLU A 113 43.34 -5.05 3.74
CA GLU A 113 44.01 -3.88 3.13
C GLU A 113 43.02 -2.72 3.08
#